data_AF-A0A8S4QPX8-F1
#
_entry.id   AF-A0A8S4QPX8-F1
#
_cell.length_a   1.000
_cell.length_b   1.000
_cell.length_c   1.000
_cell.angle_alpha   90.00
_cell.angle_beta   90.00
_cell.angle_gamma   90.00
#
_symmetry.space_group_name_H-M   'P 1'
#
loop_
_entity.id
_entity.type
_entity.pdbx_description
1 polymer ?
#
loop_
_entity_poly.entity_id
_entity_poly.type
_entity_poly.pdbx_seq_one_letter_code
_entity_poly.pdbx_strand_id
1 'polypeptide(L)'
;METINIAHPKYEFEYSVADTHTGDIKSQHEARDGDRVTGSYSLHEADGTVRTVHYSADDHTGQQGYSQGHEEYAHPKYEFEYSVADTHTGDIKSQHEARDGDRVTGSYSLHEADGTVRTVHYSADDHTG
;
A
#
# COMPACT_ATOMS: atom_id res chain seq x y z
N MET A 1 -2.23 -40.75 -0.41
CA MET A 1 -1.38 -39.55 -0.29
C MET A 1 -2.20 -38.42 -0.87
N GLU A 2 -2.73 -37.57 -0.01
CA GLU A 2 -3.49 -36.39 -0.42
C GLU A 2 -2.46 -35.30 -0.74
N THR A 3 -2.44 -34.82 -1.97
CA THR A 3 -1.64 -33.65 -2.34
C THR A 3 -2.34 -32.43 -1.77
N ILE A 4 -1.79 -31.86 -0.69
CA ILE A 4 -2.23 -30.57 -0.17
C ILE A 4 -1.88 -29.54 -1.25
N ASN A 5 -2.89 -28.92 -1.85
CA ASN A 5 -2.70 -27.85 -2.82
C ASN A 5 -2.35 -26.59 -2.02
N ILE A 6 -1.07 -26.29 -1.88
CA ILE A 6 -0.59 -25.10 -1.16
C ILE A 6 -0.91 -23.89 -2.05
N ALA A 7 -1.72 -22.97 -1.54
CA ALA A 7 -2.03 -21.73 -2.24
C ALA A 7 -0.75 -20.88 -2.36
N HIS A 8 -0.44 -20.44 -3.57
CA HIS A 8 0.72 -19.58 -3.85
C HIS A 8 0.21 -18.26 -4.46
N PRO A 9 -0.32 -17.34 -3.63
CA PRO A 9 -0.94 -16.11 -4.11
C PRO A 9 0.09 -15.25 -4.83
N LYS A 10 -0.30 -14.71 -5.98
CA LYS A 10 0.57 -13.87 -6.80
C LYS A 10 -0.24 -12.75 -7.42
N TYR A 11 0.22 -11.52 -7.22
CA TYR A 11 -0.33 -10.36 -7.90
C TYR A 11 0.75 -9.30 -8.10
N GLU A 12 0.47 -8.37 -8.99
CA GLU A 12 1.24 -7.15 -9.18
C GLU A 12 0.27 -6.05 -9.57
N PHE A 13 0.41 -4.88 -8.96
CA PHE A 13 -0.35 -3.70 -9.36
C PHE A 13 0.51 -2.44 -9.33
N GLU A 14 0.14 -1.51 -10.19
CA GLU A 14 0.77 -0.21 -10.32
C GLU A 14 -0.31 0.84 -10.61
N TYR A 15 -0.18 2.01 -9.99
CA TYR A 15 -0.91 3.19 -10.44
C TYR A 15 -0.02 4.43 -10.40
N SER A 16 -0.35 5.41 -11.23
CA SER A 16 0.27 6.73 -11.20
C SER A 16 -0.75 7.82 -11.47
N VAL A 17 -0.49 9.00 -10.91
CA VAL A 17 -1.22 10.24 -11.19
C VAL A 17 -0.19 11.29 -11.55
N ALA A 18 -0.47 12.04 -12.61
CA ALA A 18 0.35 13.15 -13.08
C ALA A 18 -0.56 14.30 -13.49
N ASP A 19 -1.12 14.97 -12.49
CA ASP A 19 -1.98 16.12 -12.68
C ASP A 19 -1.17 17.41 -12.45
N THR A 20 -0.78 18.07 -13.53
CA THR A 20 -0.04 19.35 -13.45
C THR A 20 -0.92 20.53 -13.03
N HIS A 21 -2.25 20.40 -13.09
CA HIS A 21 -3.16 21.47 -12.69
C HIS A 21 -3.26 21.55 -11.18
N THR A 22 -3.39 20.40 -10.52
CA THR A 22 -3.41 20.32 -9.05
C THR A 22 -2.01 20.18 -8.47
N GLY A 23 -1.05 19.62 -9.21
CA GLY A 23 0.26 19.26 -8.65
C GLY A 23 0.29 17.85 -8.06
N ASP A 24 -0.80 17.07 -8.17
CA ASP A 24 -0.83 15.67 -7.75
C ASP A 24 0.01 14.82 -8.71
N ILE A 25 1.28 14.62 -8.34
CA ILE A 25 2.23 13.75 -9.04
C ILE A 25 2.68 12.66 -8.08
N LYS A 26 2.26 11.42 -8.34
CA LYS A 26 2.53 10.25 -7.49
C LYS A 26 2.52 8.96 -8.27
N SER A 27 3.23 7.96 -7.75
CA SER A 27 3.19 6.59 -8.26
C SER A 27 3.19 5.59 -7.12
N GLN A 28 2.65 4.41 -7.36
CA GLN A 28 2.73 3.28 -6.43
C GLN A 28 2.82 1.99 -7.24
N HIS A 29 3.62 1.05 -6.72
CA HIS A 29 3.81 -0.29 -7.25
C HIS A 29 3.87 -1.28 -6.08
N GLU A 30 3.19 -2.41 -6.19
CA GLU A 30 3.30 -3.52 -5.25
C GLU A 30 3.22 -4.85 -5.99
N ALA A 31 4.07 -5.79 -5.58
CA ALA A 31 4.05 -7.17 -6.05
C ALA A 31 4.05 -8.14 -4.87
N ARG A 32 3.25 -9.20 -4.97
CA ARG A 32 3.25 -10.36 -4.07
C ARG A 32 3.64 -11.61 -4.85
N ASP A 33 4.55 -12.38 -4.28
CA ASP A 33 4.88 -13.73 -4.75
C ASP A 33 4.91 -14.69 -3.56
N GLY A 34 3.83 -15.45 -3.40
CA GLY A 34 3.58 -16.25 -2.20
C GLY A 34 3.52 -15.36 -0.96
N ASP A 35 4.47 -15.57 -0.08
CA ASP A 35 4.61 -14.91 1.22
C ASP A 35 5.39 -13.59 1.16
N ARG A 36 6.10 -13.34 0.06
CA ARG A 36 6.91 -12.15 -0.12
C ARG A 36 6.08 -11.03 -0.73
N VAL A 37 6.04 -9.88 -0.07
CA VAL A 37 5.49 -8.63 -0.62
C VAL A 37 6.59 -7.59 -0.73
N THR A 38 6.68 -6.91 -1.86
CA THR A 38 7.56 -5.77 -2.05
C THR A 38 6.82 -4.68 -2.80
N GLY A 39 7.06 -3.43 -2.44
CA GLY A 39 6.47 -2.32 -3.16
C GLY A 39 7.19 -1.01 -2.92
N SER A 40 6.71 0.01 -3.60
CA SER A 40 7.14 1.37 -3.41
C SER A 40 6.03 2.36 -3.69
N TYR A 41 6.15 3.55 -3.10
CA TYR A 41 5.36 4.70 -3.50
C TYR A 41 6.25 5.94 -3.67
N SER A 42 5.84 6.84 -4.55
CA SER A 42 6.43 8.16 -4.74
C SER A 42 5.39 9.26 -4.67
N LEU A 43 5.77 10.42 -4.12
CA LEU A 43 4.93 11.60 -4.01
C LEU A 43 5.78 12.86 -4.21
N HIS A 44 5.36 13.75 -5.11
CA HIS A 44 5.87 15.12 -5.15
C HIS A 44 5.27 15.92 -3.99
N GLU A 45 6.13 16.43 -3.11
CA GLU A 45 5.76 17.26 -1.98
C GLU A 45 5.69 18.74 -2.39
N ALA A 46 4.97 19.55 -1.62
CA ALA A 46 4.74 20.97 -1.91
C ALA A 46 6.03 21.82 -1.90
N ASP A 47 7.08 21.35 -1.22
CA ASP A 47 8.41 21.97 -1.21
C ASP A 47 9.24 21.64 -2.47
N GLY A 48 8.66 20.88 -3.39
CA GLY A 48 9.29 20.43 -4.64
C GLY A 48 10.14 19.17 -4.50
N THR A 49 10.23 18.58 -3.29
CA THR A 49 10.93 17.31 -3.10
C THR A 49 10.08 16.12 -3.57
N VAL A 50 10.72 14.97 -3.80
CA VAL A 50 10.03 13.71 -4.08
C VAL A 50 10.32 12.75 -2.95
N ARG A 51 9.29 12.40 -2.18
CA ARG A 51 9.37 11.32 -1.21
C ARG A 51 9.21 10.00 -1.96
N THR A 52 10.18 9.10 -1.84
CA THR A 52 10.08 7.72 -2.31
C THR A 52 10.27 6.78 -1.13
N VAL A 53 9.38 5.82 -0.96
CA VAL A 53 9.47 4.81 0.08
C VAL A 53 9.42 3.44 -0.58
N HIS A 54 10.35 2.58 -0.18
CA HIS A 54 10.34 1.16 -0.52
C HIS A 54 9.97 0.37 0.74
N TYR A 55 9.09 -0.61 0.58
CA TYR A 55 8.70 -1.51 1.66
C TYR A 55 8.79 -2.95 1.20
N SER A 56 9.06 -3.83 2.15
CA SER A 56 9.08 -5.27 1.95
C SER A 56 8.59 -5.97 3.20
N ALA A 57 7.80 -7.01 3.03
CA ALA A 57 7.42 -7.93 4.08
C ALA A 57 7.84 -9.34 3.67
N ASP A 58 8.53 -10.03 4.58
CA ASP A 58 8.90 -11.44 4.49
C ASP A 58 8.70 -12.14 5.85
N ASP A 59 8.65 -13.46 5.80
CA ASP A 59 8.49 -14.42 6.89
C ASP A 59 9.74 -14.59 7.78
N HIS A 60 10.86 -13.91 7.48
CA HIS A 60 12.14 -14.17 8.14
C HIS A 60 12.37 -13.42 9.46
N THR A 61 11.36 -12.77 10.03
CA THR A 61 11.51 -11.96 11.26
C THR A 61 11.15 -12.68 12.58
N GLY A 62 11.22 -14.03 12.62
CA GLY A 62 11.20 -14.84 13.84
C GLY A 62 12.48 -15.67 14.02
N GLN A 63 13.33 -15.33 15.00
CA GLN A 63 14.58 -16.08 15.26
C GLN A 63 14.36 -17.41 16.02
N GLN A 64 15.00 -18.48 15.51
CA GLN A 64 15.61 -19.65 16.19
C GLN A 64 14.69 -20.80 16.69
N GLY A 65 14.83 -21.99 16.08
CA GLY A 65 14.45 -23.25 16.73
C GLY A 65 14.26 -24.44 15.78
N TYR A 66 15.00 -25.52 16.01
CA TYR A 66 14.82 -26.79 15.29
C TYR A 66 13.42 -27.38 15.48
N SER A 67 12.93 -28.05 14.42
CA SER A 67 12.00 -29.21 14.40
C SER A 67 10.56 -28.95 13.91
N GLN A 68 10.21 -29.72 12.88
CA GLN A 68 8.84 -30.15 12.49
C GLN A 68 7.85 -29.08 12.01
N GLY A 69 7.80 -28.92 10.69
CA GLY A 69 6.55 -29.10 9.93
C GLY A 69 5.36 -28.23 10.29
N HIS A 70 5.57 -26.94 10.54
CA HIS A 70 4.52 -25.93 10.47
C HIS A 70 5.04 -24.79 9.60
N GLU A 71 4.54 -24.71 8.37
CA GLU A 71 4.75 -23.56 7.50
C GLU A 71 3.93 -22.40 8.08
N GLU A 72 4.63 -21.42 8.64
CA GLU A 72 4.07 -20.22 9.24
C GLU A 72 3.71 -19.29 8.08
N TYR A 73 2.41 -19.15 7.77
CA TYR A 73 1.91 -18.19 6.77
C TYR A 73 2.53 -16.81 7.03
N ALA A 74 3.12 -16.17 6.02
CA ALA A 74 3.60 -14.82 6.21
C ALA A 74 2.41 -13.91 6.56
N HIS A 75 2.58 -13.11 7.62
CA HIS A 75 1.66 -12.07 8.02
C HIS A 75 2.23 -10.71 7.59
N PRO A 76 2.14 -10.33 6.29
CA PRO A 76 2.64 -9.04 5.85
C PRO A 76 1.92 -7.92 6.59
N LYS A 77 2.70 -7.00 7.16
CA LYS A 77 2.19 -5.87 7.92
C LYS A 77 2.92 -4.59 7.54
N TYR A 78 2.15 -3.61 7.09
CA TYR A 78 2.65 -2.26 6.88
C TYR A 78 1.58 -1.25 7.25
N GLU A 79 2.00 -0.02 7.51
CA GLU A 79 1.13 1.12 7.65
C GLU A 79 1.86 2.33 7.11
N PHE A 80 1.19 3.11 6.28
CA PHE A 80 1.73 4.37 5.80
C PHE A 80 0.63 5.43 5.71
N GLU A 81 1.06 6.68 5.83
CA GLU A 81 0.22 7.84 5.63
C GLU A 81 1.00 8.94 4.94
N TYR A 82 0.29 9.76 4.18
CA TYR A 82 0.81 11.04 3.71
C TYR A 82 -0.30 12.08 3.65
N SER A 83 0.11 13.33 3.67
CA SER A 83 -0.78 14.46 3.40
C SER A 83 -0.04 15.53 2.62
N VAL A 84 -0.79 16.23 1.78
CA VAL A 84 -0.32 17.42 1.07
C VAL A 84 -1.28 18.55 1.43
N ALA A 85 -0.72 19.70 1.73
CA ALA A 85 -1.46 20.91 2.03
C ALA A 85 -0.81 22.08 1.27
N ASP A 86 -0.98 22.07 -0.04
CA ASP A 86 -0.47 23.12 -0.92
C ASP A 86 -1.58 24.14 -1.20
N THR A 87 -1.47 25.29 -0.55
CA THR A 87 -2.43 26.41 -0.76
C THR A 87 -2.17 27.18 -2.04
N HIS A 88 -1.02 27.02 -2.68
CA HIS A 88 -0.69 27.68 -3.94
C HIS A 88 -1.38 27.01 -5.12
N THR A 89 -1.35 25.68 -5.17
CA THR A 89 -1.99 24.87 -6.22
C THR A 89 -3.42 24.45 -5.84
N GLY A 90 -3.76 24.49 -4.56
CA GLY A 90 -5.03 23.99 -4.04
C GLY A 90 -5.03 22.48 -3.78
N ASP A 91 -3.89 21.81 -3.92
CA ASP A 91 -3.73 20.39 -3.64
C ASP A 91 -3.67 20.13 -2.15
N ILE A 92 -4.85 19.88 -1.59
CA ILE A 92 -5.05 19.52 -0.20
C ILE A 92 -5.66 18.13 -0.15
N LYS A 93 -4.86 17.15 0.25
CA LYS A 93 -5.23 15.74 0.27
C LYS A 93 -4.54 14.98 1.39
N SER A 94 -5.14 13.85 1.77
CA SER A 94 -4.51 12.91 2.69
C SER A 94 -4.81 11.48 2.27
N GLN A 95 -3.90 10.58 2.62
CA GLN A 95 -4.04 9.16 2.38
C GLN A 95 -3.46 8.41 3.57
N HIS A 96 -4.12 7.31 3.91
CA HIS A 96 -3.68 6.35 4.92
C HIS A 96 -4.00 4.96 4.40
N GLU A 97 -3.07 4.03 4.56
CA GLU A 97 -3.29 2.62 4.26
C GLU A 97 -2.54 1.75 5.27
N ALA A 98 -3.23 0.73 5.75
CA ALA A 98 -2.70 -0.29 6.63
C ALA A 98 -3.02 -1.67 6.07
N ARG A 99 -2.03 -2.55 6.18
CA ARG A 99 -2.15 -3.96 5.88
C ARG A 99 -1.85 -4.79 7.12
N ASP A 100 -2.68 -5.80 7.35
CA ASP A 100 -2.44 -6.83 8.35
C ASP A 100 -2.79 -8.20 7.76
N GLY A 101 -1.77 -8.97 7.41
CA GLY A 101 -1.92 -10.19 6.64
C GLY A 101 -2.54 -9.91 5.28
N ASP A 102 -3.67 -10.56 5.02
CA ASP A 102 -4.40 -10.41 3.77
C ASP A 102 -5.41 -9.26 3.75
N ARG A 103 -5.62 -8.61 4.89
CA ARG A 103 -6.53 -7.48 5.00
C ARG A 103 -5.79 -6.19 4.70
N VAL A 104 -6.24 -5.44 3.70
CA VAL A 104 -5.85 -4.05 3.45
C VAL A 104 -7.03 -3.15 3.79
N THR A 105 -6.78 -2.05 4.49
CA THR A 105 -7.76 -0.98 4.71
C THR A 105 -7.08 0.36 4.51
N GLY A 106 -7.80 1.30 3.92
CA GLY A 106 -7.27 2.64 3.77
C GLY A 106 -8.34 3.68 3.57
N SER A 107 -7.88 4.92 3.52
CA SER A 107 -8.70 6.06 3.17
C SER A 107 -7.91 7.06 2.34
N TYR A 108 -8.61 7.74 1.45
CA TYR A 108 -8.10 8.87 0.68
C TYR A 108 -9.06 10.03 0.81
N SER A 109 -8.55 11.23 1.08
CA SER A 109 -9.32 12.47 1.11
C SER A 109 -8.75 13.51 0.16
N LEU A 110 -9.62 14.24 -0.54
CA LEU A 110 -9.27 15.33 -1.47
C LEU A 110 -10.21 16.51 -1.25
N HIS A 111 -9.65 17.70 -1.07
CA HIS A 111 -10.40 18.95 -1.19
C HIS A 111 -10.65 19.26 -2.66
N GLU A 112 -11.92 19.43 -3.00
CA GLU A 112 -12.34 19.76 -4.36
C GLU A 112 -12.39 21.27 -4.59
N ALA A 113 -12.35 21.67 -5.86
CA ALA A 113 -12.41 23.08 -6.26
C ALA A 113 -13.71 23.79 -5.86
N ASP A 114 -14.80 23.05 -5.64
CA ASP A 114 -16.07 23.58 -5.14
C ASP A 114 -16.09 23.77 -3.60
N GLY A 115 -14.97 23.49 -2.93
CA GLY A 115 -14.79 23.60 -1.49
C GLY A 115 -15.26 22.38 -0.70
N THR A 116 -15.79 21.33 -1.36
CA THR A 116 -16.15 20.08 -0.69
C THR A 116 -14.91 19.22 -0.41
N VAL A 117 -15.06 18.25 0.49
CA VAL A 117 -14.05 17.22 0.73
C VAL A 117 -14.66 15.88 0.36
N ARG A 118 -14.03 15.18 -0.59
CA ARG A 118 -14.33 13.78 -0.86
C ARG A 118 -13.43 12.91 -0.01
N THR A 119 -14.02 11.99 0.74
CA THR A 119 -13.31 10.92 1.44
C THR A 119 -13.78 9.57 0.93
N VAL A 120 -12.85 8.75 0.50
CA VAL A 120 -13.07 7.36 0.09
C VAL A 120 -12.44 6.46 1.14
N HIS A 121 -13.22 5.51 1.66
CA HIS A 121 -12.71 4.41 2.46
C HIS A 121 -12.72 3.14 1.61
N TYR A 122 -11.65 2.37 1.68
CA TYR A 122 -11.53 1.12 0.93
C TYR A 122 -11.00 -0.01 1.79
N SER A 123 -11.35 -1.24 1.41
CA SER A 123 -10.84 -2.46 2.02
C SER A 123 -10.74 -3.57 0.99
N ALA A 124 -9.74 -4.43 1.14
CA ALA A 124 -9.57 -5.66 0.37
C ALA A 124 -9.23 -6.83 1.31
N ASP A 125 -9.74 -8.01 1.01
CA ASP A 125 -9.42 -9.28 1.65
C ASP A 125 -9.40 -10.43 0.61
N ASP A 126 -8.91 -11.62 1.01
CA ASP A 126 -8.77 -12.80 0.15
C ASP A 126 -10.06 -13.32 -0.48
N HIS A 127 -11.21 -12.83 -0.03
CA HIS A 127 -12.52 -13.28 -0.48
C HIS A 127 -13.20 -12.28 -1.42
N THR A 128 -12.64 -11.08 -1.59
CA THR A 128 -13.18 -10.05 -2.48
C THR A 128 -12.12 -9.55 -3.45
N GLY A 129 -12.00 -10.23 -4.58
CA GLY A 129 -11.26 -9.81 -5.78
C GLY A 129 -12.13 -9.90 -7.01
#